data_AF-A0A7W4WAD1-F1
#
_entry.id   AF-A0A7W4WAD1-F1
#
_cell.length_a   1.000
_cell.length_b   1.000
_cell.length_c   1.000
_cell.angle_alpha   90.00
_cell.angle_beta   90.00
_cell.angle_gamma   90.00
#
_symmetry.space_group_name_H-M   'P 1'
#
loop_
_entity.id
_entity.type
_entity.pdbx_description
1 polymer ?
#
loop_
_entity_poly.entity_id
_entity_poly.type
_entity_poly.pdbx_seq_one_letter_code
_entity_poly.pdbx_strand_id
1 'polypeptide(L)'
;MNYVHIVAVLAVLQFFLFGILVGRARATYGVKAPDTSGNVHFERAFRVQMNTLEQLIGFLPALLIAGLYWPNAIIASIGVVYLVGRFLYRQLYISDPAQRGVGFLLTVIPTFVLLAAALVGAATRFVA
;
A
#
# COMPACT_ATOMS: atom_id res chain seq x y z
N MET A 1 -5.97 22.69 0.73
CA MET A 1 -6.23 21.40 0.06
C MET A 1 -5.90 20.27 1.02
N ASN A 2 -6.73 19.23 1.11
CA ASN A 2 -6.49 18.12 2.03
C ASN A 2 -5.61 17.05 1.35
N TYR A 3 -4.29 17.25 1.38
CA TYR A 3 -3.31 16.37 0.74
C TYR A 3 -3.35 14.94 1.27
N VAL A 4 -3.69 14.77 2.56
CA VAL A 4 -3.84 13.46 3.19
C VAL A 4 -4.96 12.65 2.53
N HIS A 5 -6.11 13.27 2.28
CA HIS A 5 -7.23 12.61 1.60
C HIS A 5 -6.88 12.23 0.16
N ILE A 6 -6.15 13.08 -0.56
CA ILE A 6 -5.68 12.78 -1.91
C ILE A 6 -4.79 11.52 -1.89
N VAL A 7 -3.82 11.46 -0.98
CA VAL A 7 -2.94 10.29 -0.84
C VAL A 7 -3.72 9.03 -0.45
N ALA A 8 -4.71 9.15 0.45
CA ALA A 8 -5.57 8.03 0.82
C ALA A 8 -6.33 7.47 -0.39
N VAL A 9 -6.95 8.33 -1.20
CA VAL A 9 -7.66 7.91 -2.42
C VAL A 9 -6.71 7.29 -3.44
N LEU A 10 -5.52 7.88 -3.63
CA LEU A 10 -4.51 7.33 -4.53
C LEU A 10 -4.03 5.93 -4.10
N ALA A 11 -3.92 5.65 -2.79
CA ALA A 11 -3.56 4.33 -2.29
C ALA A 11 -4.63 3.27 -2.60
N VAL A 12 -5.91 3.65 -2.46
CA VAL A 12 -7.04 2.79 -2.85
C VAL A 12 -7.07 2.55 -4.36
N LEU A 13 -6.86 3.59 -5.17
CA LEU A 13 -6.78 3.45 -6.63
C LEU A 13 -5.61 2.56 -7.06
N GLN A 14 -4.45 2.66 -6.40
CA GLN A 14 -3.31 1.78 -6.63
C GLN A 14 -3.65 0.31 -6.32
N PHE A 15 -4.37 0.04 -5.24
CA PHE A 15 -4.85 -1.30 -4.92
C PHE A 15 -5.78 -1.86 -6.01
N PHE A 16 -6.75 -1.07 -6.47
CA PHE A 16 -7.64 -1.48 -7.57
C PHE A 16 -6.88 -1.72 -8.87
N LEU A 17 -5.89 -0.88 -9.19
CA LEU A 17 -5.01 -1.08 -10.34
C LEU A 17 -4.30 -2.44 -10.26
N PHE A 18 -3.76 -2.81 -9.11
CA PHE A 18 -3.14 -4.12 -8.92
C PHE A 18 -4.16 -5.26 -9.07
N GLY A 19 -5.40 -5.07 -8.60
CA GLY A 19 -6.50 -6.01 -8.85
C GLY A 19 -6.81 -6.23 -10.34
N ILE A 20 -6.86 -5.15 -11.13
CA ILE A 20 -7.04 -5.24 -12.59
C ILE A 20 -5.89 -6.04 -13.22
N LEU A 21 -4.65 -5.82 -12.78
CA LEU A 21 -3.48 -6.55 -13.28
C LEU A 21 -3.53 -8.05 -12.94
N VAL A 22 -4.04 -8.42 -11.76
CA VAL A 22 -4.31 -9.82 -11.40
C VAL A 22 -5.37 -10.41 -12.32
N GLY A 23 -6.47 -9.69 -12.56
CA GLY A 23 -7.52 -10.14 -13.49
C GLY A 23 -7.00 -10.35 -14.91
N ARG A 24 -6.13 -9.47 -15.39
CA ARG A 24 -5.44 -9.64 -16.68
C ARG A 24 -4.54 -10.87 -16.68
N ALA A 25 -3.71 -11.05 -15.65
CA ALA A 25 -2.84 -12.23 -15.53
C ALA A 25 -3.66 -13.53 -15.48
N ARG A 26 -4.81 -13.52 -14.80
CA ARG A 26 -5.74 -14.65 -14.75
C ARG A 26 -6.18 -15.08 -16.15
N ALA A 27 -6.61 -14.12 -16.96
CA ALA A 27 -7.03 -14.36 -18.34
C ALA A 27 -5.85 -14.82 -19.22
N THR A 28 -4.69 -14.16 -19.12
CA THR A 28 -3.50 -14.46 -19.93
C THR A 28 -2.95 -15.85 -19.68
N TYR A 29 -2.94 -16.31 -18.42
CA TYR A 29 -2.34 -17.58 -18.03
C TYR A 29 -3.35 -18.71 -17.79
N GLY A 30 -4.63 -18.48 -18.10
CA GLY A 30 -5.67 -19.53 -18.05
C GLY A 30 -6.03 -20.04 -16.66
N VAL A 31 -5.82 -19.26 -15.60
CA VAL A 31 -6.14 -19.67 -14.22
C VAL A 31 -7.62 -19.45 -13.96
N LYS A 32 -8.43 -20.51 -13.89
CA LYS A 32 -9.88 -20.37 -13.69
C LYS A 32 -10.21 -20.07 -12.23
N ALA A 33 -11.26 -19.29 -11.98
CA ALA A 33 -11.78 -19.16 -10.61
C ALA A 33 -12.38 -20.51 -10.19
N PRO A 34 -12.26 -20.93 -8.91
CA PRO A 34 -11.78 -20.18 -7.74
C PRO A 34 -10.26 -20.23 -7.51
N ASP A 35 -9.48 -20.83 -8.40
CA ASP A 35 -8.06 -21.11 -8.17
C ASP A 35 -7.25 -19.83 -7.96
N THR A 36 -6.37 -19.88 -6.95
CA THR A 36 -5.40 -18.84 -6.59
C THR A 36 -3.95 -19.30 -6.78
N SER A 37 -3.77 -20.52 -7.29
CA SER A 37 -2.50 -21.11 -7.71
C SER A 37 -2.56 -21.49 -9.19
N GLY A 38 -1.40 -21.62 -9.84
CA GLY A 38 -1.31 -21.97 -11.25
C GLY A 38 -0.02 -21.48 -11.88
N ASN A 39 -0.11 -20.51 -12.79
CA ASN A 39 1.08 -19.96 -13.43
C ASN A 39 1.85 -19.04 -12.46
N VAL A 40 3.18 -19.18 -12.43
CA VAL A 40 4.07 -18.39 -11.56
C VAL A 40 3.90 -16.88 -11.71
N HIS A 41 3.64 -16.37 -12.92
CA HIS A 41 3.44 -14.94 -13.15
C HIS A 41 2.08 -14.45 -12.63
N PHE A 42 1.04 -15.28 -12.72
CA PHE A 42 -0.23 -15.02 -12.05
C PHE A 42 -0.05 -15.00 -10.54
N GLU A 43 0.62 -16.00 -9.97
CA GLU A 43 0.84 -16.07 -8.52
C GLU A 43 1.63 -14.87 -8.00
N ARG A 44 2.65 -14.41 -8.73
CA ARG A 44 3.39 -13.18 -8.39
C ARG A 44 2.48 -11.95 -8.37
N ALA A 45 1.66 -11.76 -9.40
CA ALA A 45 0.71 -10.65 -9.45
C ALA A 45 -0.31 -10.73 -8.30
N PHE A 46 -0.85 -11.92 -8.04
CA PHE A 46 -1.82 -12.17 -6.98
C PHE A 46 -1.22 -11.86 -5.60
N ARG A 47 0.01 -12.33 -5.32
CA ARG A 47 0.71 -12.05 -4.06
C ARG A 47 1.02 -10.56 -3.88
N VAL A 48 1.33 -9.83 -4.96
CA VAL A 48 1.50 -8.36 -4.90
C VAL A 48 0.20 -7.69 -4.46
N GLN A 49 -0.93 -8.06 -5.06
CA GLN A 49 -2.23 -7.47 -4.75
C GLN A 49 -2.67 -7.81 -3.31
N MET A 50 -2.56 -9.07 -2.89
CA MET A 50 -2.91 -9.50 -1.54
C MET A 50 -2.03 -8.84 -0.48
N ASN A 51 -0.70 -8.78 -0.69
CA ASN A 51 0.16 -8.06 0.25
C ASN A 51 -0.15 -6.56 0.28
N THR A 52 -0.55 -5.96 -0.83
CA THR A 52 -0.97 -4.56 -0.85
C THR A 52 -2.25 -4.36 -0.04
N LEU A 53 -3.22 -5.28 -0.11
CA LEU A 53 -4.42 -5.27 0.75
C LEU A 53 -4.05 -5.31 2.24
N GLU A 54 -3.18 -6.23 2.64
CA GLU A 54 -2.71 -6.35 4.03
C GLU A 54 -2.06 -5.06 4.53
N GLN A 55 -1.20 -4.44 3.71
CA GLN A 55 -0.52 -3.20 4.07
C GLN A 55 -1.49 -2.01 4.09
N LEU A 56 -2.49 -1.99 3.21
CA LEU A 56 -3.48 -0.91 3.13
C LEU A 56 -4.31 -0.80 4.42
N ILE A 57 -4.65 -1.94 5.05
CA ILE A 57 -5.38 -2.00 6.32
C ILE A 57 -4.61 -1.30 7.45
N GLY A 58 -3.28 -1.39 7.48
CA GLY A 58 -2.46 -0.65 8.45
C GLY A 58 -2.23 0.81 8.04
N PHE A 59 -1.97 1.04 6.76
CA PHE A 59 -1.59 2.36 6.24
C PHE A 59 -2.71 3.39 6.28
N LEU A 60 -3.93 3.05 5.82
CA LEU A 60 -5.01 4.02 5.71
C LEU A 60 -5.43 4.61 7.06
N PRO A 61 -5.70 3.79 8.11
CA PRO A 61 -6.02 4.35 9.42
C PRO A 61 -4.89 5.18 9.99
N ALA A 62 -3.64 4.72 9.86
CA ALA A 62 -2.47 5.44 10.34
C ALA A 62 -2.35 6.83 9.68
N LEU A 63 -2.49 6.88 8.35
CA LEU A 63 -2.42 8.11 7.57
C LEU A 63 -3.53 9.09 7.96
N LEU A 64 -4.78 8.62 8.01
CA LEU A 64 -5.94 9.47 8.30
C LEU A 64 -5.89 10.01 9.73
N ILE A 65 -5.60 9.15 10.72
CA ILE A 65 -5.52 9.55 12.12
C ILE A 65 -4.34 10.52 12.33
N ALA A 66 -3.15 10.23 11.78
CA ALA A 66 -2.02 11.14 11.89
C ALA A 66 -2.30 12.51 11.23
N GLY A 67 -3.06 12.53 10.14
CA GLY A 67 -3.48 13.76 9.47
C GLY A 67 -4.36 14.69 10.32
N LEU A 68 -5.00 14.17 11.38
CA LEU A 68 -5.77 14.98 12.33
C LEU A 68 -4.89 15.78 13.29
N TYR A 69 -3.70 15.26 13.62
CA TYR A 69 -2.86 15.79 14.71
C TYR A 69 -1.59 16.51 14.26
N TRP A 70 -1.21 16.37 12.99
CA TRP A 70 0.08 16.84 12.46
C TRP A 70 -0.12 17.60 11.15
N PRO A 71 0.86 18.43 10.73
CA PRO A 71 0.75 19.20 9.50
C PRO A 71 0.46 18.32 8.27
N ASN A 72 -0.63 18.63 7.57
CA ASN A 72 -1.13 17.86 6.43
C ASN A 72 -0.06 17.59 5.35
N ALA A 73 0.79 18.58 5.07
CA ALA A 73 1.86 18.44 4.09
C ALA A 73 2.87 17.35 4.47
N ILE A 74 3.29 17.30 5.75
CA ILE A 74 4.27 16.32 6.25
C ILE A 74 3.69 14.91 6.19
N ILE A 75 2.46 14.73 6.69
CA ILE A 75 1.79 13.42 6.70
C ILE A 75 1.56 12.91 5.27
N ALA A 76 1.13 13.79 4.37
CA ALA A 76 0.95 13.44 2.97
C ALA A 76 2.27 13.04 2.30
N SER A 77 3.38 13.75 2.56
CA SER A 77 4.69 13.37 2.03
C SER A 77 5.13 11.97 2.46
N ILE A 78 4.91 11.59 3.72
CA ILE A 78 5.19 10.23 4.22
C ILE A 78 4.31 9.21 3.48
N GLY A 79 3.02 9.52 3.27
CA GLY A 79 2.12 8.66 2.51
C GLY A 79 2.49 8.54 1.02
N VAL A 80 3.10 9.56 0.42
CA VAL A 80 3.65 9.44 -0.95
C VAL A 80 4.80 8.43 -1.02
N VAL A 81 5.65 8.36 0.03
CA VAL A 81 6.70 7.33 0.09
C VAL A 81 6.10 5.93 0.07
N TYR A 82 5.00 5.69 0.78
CA TYR A 82 4.26 4.42 0.71
C TYR A 82 3.81 4.09 -0.73
N LEU A 83 3.21 5.06 -1.44
CA LEU A 83 2.72 4.87 -2.81
C LEU A 83 3.86 4.45 -3.76
N VAL A 84 4.99 5.15 -3.68
CA VAL A 84 6.20 4.84 -4.46
C VAL A 84 6.74 3.46 -4.08
N GLY A 85 6.82 3.17 -2.78
CA GLY A 85 7.25 1.88 -2.24
C GLY A 85 6.42 0.71 -2.77
N ARG A 86 5.10 0.87 -2.90
CA ARG A 86 4.20 -0.15 -3.46
C ARG A 86 4.43 -0.40 -4.95
N PHE A 87 4.66 0.64 -5.76
CA PHE A 87 5.03 0.44 -7.17
C PHE A 87 6.38 -0.26 -7.31
N LEU A 88 7.37 0.12 -6.50
CA LEU A 88 8.68 -0.53 -6.49
C LEU A 88 8.57 -1.99 -6.02
N TYR A 89 7.80 -2.26 -4.97
CA TYR A 89 7.53 -3.61 -4.48
C TYR A 89 6.95 -4.48 -5.58
N ARG A 90 5.92 -3.99 -6.30
CA ARG A 90 5.36 -4.70 -7.44
C ARG A 90 6.41 -5.01 -8.50
N GLN A 91 7.18 -4.01 -8.94
CA GLN A 91 8.17 -4.19 -10.01
C GLN A 91 9.22 -5.24 -9.62
N LEU A 92 9.79 -5.12 -8.43
CA LEU A 92 10.80 -6.06 -7.94
C LEU A 92 10.22 -7.45 -7.73
N TYR A 93 9.00 -7.56 -7.19
CA TYR A 93 8.35 -8.87 -6.99
C TYR A 93 8.09 -9.60 -8.31
N ILE A 94 7.68 -8.87 -9.36
CA ILE A 94 7.40 -9.45 -10.67
C ILE A 94 8.70 -9.90 -11.35
N SER A 95 9.76 -9.09 -11.29
CA SER A 95 11.06 -9.43 -11.88
C SER A 95 11.75 -10.57 -11.14
N ASP A 96 11.99 -10.38 -9.84
CA ASP A 96 12.68 -11.32 -8.97
C ASP A 96 12.13 -11.20 -7.52
N PRO A 97 11.30 -12.16 -7.07
CA PRO A 97 10.72 -12.15 -5.73
C PRO A 97 11.75 -12.03 -4.60
N ALA A 98 13.02 -12.40 -4.80
CA ALA A 98 14.07 -12.23 -3.79
C ALA A 98 14.42 -10.74 -3.55
N GLN A 99 14.24 -9.88 -4.55
CA GLN A 99 14.62 -8.45 -4.50
C GLN A 99 13.51 -7.56 -3.93
N ARG A 100 12.34 -8.11 -3.59
CA ARG A 100 11.17 -7.35 -3.10
C ARG A 100 11.40 -6.57 -1.81
N GLY A 101 12.48 -6.86 -1.07
CA GLY A 101 12.75 -6.31 0.26
C GLY A 101 12.79 -4.79 0.30
N VAL A 102 13.41 -4.13 -0.69
CA VAL A 102 13.53 -2.67 -0.71
C VAL A 102 12.15 -2.00 -0.82
N GLY A 103 11.32 -2.43 -1.78
CA GLY A 103 9.95 -1.92 -1.91
C GLY A 103 9.07 -2.22 -0.69
N PHE A 104 9.32 -3.36 -0.02
CA PHE A 104 8.64 -3.71 1.21
C PHE A 104 8.99 -2.75 2.36
N LEU A 105 10.28 -2.45 2.57
CA LEU A 105 10.74 -1.51 3.59
C LEU A 105 10.19 -0.09 3.37
N LEU A 106 10.15 0.37 2.11
CA LEU A 106 9.54 1.65 1.72
C LEU A 106 8.02 1.72 1.93
N THR A 107 7.40 0.65 2.40
CA THR A 107 5.98 0.59 2.74
C THR A 107 5.78 0.48 4.24
N VAL A 108 6.50 -0.45 4.86
CA VAL A 108 6.40 -0.73 6.28
C VAL A 108 6.91 0.45 7.11
N ILE A 109 8.07 1.01 6.76
CA ILE A 109 8.67 2.11 7.53
C ILE A 109 7.75 3.33 7.57
N PRO A 110 7.24 3.87 6.43
CA PRO A 110 6.27 4.97 6.46
C PRO A 110 5.02 4.64 7.28
N THR A 111 4.53 3.41 7.20
CA THR A 111 3.32 2.98 7.93
C THR A 111 3.55 3.00 9.44
N PHE A 112 4.68 2.49 9.92
CA PHE A 112 5.03 2.54 11.35
C PHE A 112 5.29 3.96 11.85
N VAL A 113 5.92 4.81 11.03
CA VAL A 113 6.08 6.24 11.35
C VAL A 113 4.72 6.92 11.51
N LEU A 114 3.78 6.66 10.59
CA LEU A 114 2.42 7.19 10.67
C LEU A 114 1.66 6.64 11.89
N LEU A 115 1.80 5.36 12.21
CA LEU A 115 1.19 4.76 13.41
C LEU A 115 1.72 5.39 14.69
N ALA A 116 3.04 5.59 14.80
CA ALA A 116 3.64 6.27 15.94
C ALA A 116 3.15 7.73 16.05
N ALA A 117 3.11 8.45 14.92
CA ALA A 117 2.58 9.82 14.87
C ALA A 117 1.10 9.86 15.29
N ALA A 118 0.28 8.94 14.78
CA ALA A 118 -1.12 8.81 15.15
C ALA A 118 -1.31 8.55 16.65
N LEU A 119 -0.54 7.62 17.22
CA LEU A 119 -0.60 7.28 18.64
C LEU A 119 -0.17 8.45 19.53
N VAL A 120 0.96 9.09 19.22
CA VAL A 120 1.46 10.25 19.97
C VAL A 120 0.46 11.40 19.88
N GLY A 121 -0.09 11.67 18.69
CA GLY A 121 -1.10 12.68 18.47
C GLY A 121 -2.34 12.44 19.34
N ALA A 122 -2.92 11.24 19.25
CA ALA A 122 -4.11 10.85 20.00
C ALA A 122 -3.91 10.84 21.52
N ALA A 123 -2.71 10.51 22.00
CA ALA A 123 -2.41 10.48 23.43
C ALA A 123 -2.13 11.87 24.04
N THR A 124 -1.63 12.82 23.24
CA THR A 124 -1.11 14.11 23.76
C THR A 124 -1.91 15.33 23.33
N ARG A 125 -2.84 15.19 22.38
CA ARG A 125 -3.58 16.31 21.79
C ARG A 125 -5.06 16.00 21.67
N PHE A 126 -5.89 17.02 21.88
CA PHE A 126 -7.32 16.95 21.58
C PHE A 126 -7.56 17.50 20.17
N VAL A 127 -8.36 16.76 19.38
CA VAL A 127 -8.93 17.29 18.14
C VAL A 127 -10.26 17.93 18.51
N ALA A 128 -10.44 19.21 18.17
CA ALA A 128 -11.70 19.94 18.34
C ALA A 128 -12.70 19.59 17.23
#